data_AF-A0A349Z4N3-F1
#
_entry.id   AF-A0A349Z4N3-F1
#
_cell.length_a   1.000
_cell.length_b   1.000
_cell.length_c   1.000
_cell.angle_alpha   90.00
_cell.angle_beta   90.00
_cell.angle_gamma   90.00
#
_symmetry.space_group_name_H-M   'P 1'
#
loop_
_entity.id
_entity.type
_entity.pdbx_description
1 polymer ?
#
loop_
_entity_poly.entity_id
_entity_poly.type
_entity_poly.pdbx_seq_one_letter_code
_entity_poly.pdbx_strand_id
1 'polypeptide(L)'
;MAVRFTRVDLTAYPVDAGRRGQLHQGFCQSGPLDLYAFSLANLLCGQQGATAIEFIGGLGVEFTAPAVVSVTGPAAEITLDNQLHQSWQSIQVNAGQQLIVAPARIGSKHYLAIQGGFEFPRVVGSASMVKREQLGGLHNDGKPLKAGDEVVVASVASAQKLPDALPAQLIPDYQPDARVGLVPGYQHDWLSPLQWQRLLNSEYTITPPV
;
A
#
# COMPACT_ATOMS: atom_id res chain seq x y z
N MET A 1 -5.13 -1.36 -20.43
CA MET A 1 -6.39 -1.83 -19.79
C MET A 1 -6.77 -0.84 -18.70
N ALA A 2 -8.00 -0.89 -18.17
CA ALA A 2 -8.44 -0.05 -17.06
C ALA A 2 -9.01 -0.87 -15.88
N VAL A 3 -8.89 -0.32 -14.68
CA VAL A 3 -9.44 -0.87 -13.44
C VAL A 3 -10.38 0.16 -12.83
N ARG A 4 -11.61 -0.25 -12.54
CA ARG A 4 -12.64 0.61 -11.93
C ARG A 4 -12.76 0.31 -10.46
N PHE A 5 -12.68 1.34 -9.62
CA PHE A 5 -12.86 1.21 -8.18
C PHE A 5 -14.36 1.20 -7.88
N THR A 6 -14.90 0.06 -7.48
CA THR A 6 -16.34 -0.10 -7.18
C THR A 6 -16.65 0.22 -5.72
N ARG A 7 -15.67 0.09 -4.82
CA ARG A 7 -15.80 0.36 -3.39
C ARG A 7 -14.48 0.87 -2.81
N VAL A 8 -14.56 1.93 -1.99
CA VAL A 8 -13.45 2.45 -1.18
C VAL A 8 -14.06 2.84 0.18
N ASP A 9 -13.70 2.16 1.26
CA ASP A 9 -14.33 2.39 2.56
C ASP A 9 -13.78 3.62 3.30
N LEU A 10 -12.46 3.68 3.52
CA LEU A 10 -11.82 4.80 4.22
C LEU A 10 -10.94 5.62 3.28
N THR A 11 -9.85 5.04 2.79
CA THR A 11 -8.92 5.73 1.88
C THR A 11 -8.24 4.74 0.96
N ALA A 12 -8.05 5.12 -0.30
CA ALA A 12 -7.18 4.43 -1.25
C ALA A 12 -6.40 5.47 -2.05
N TYR A 13 -5.10 5.27 -2.26
CA TYR A 13 -4.27 6.21 -3.00
C TYR A 13 -3.07 5.54 -3.67
N PRO A 14 -2.55 6.11 -4.77
CA PRO A 14 -1.34 5.62 -5.39
C PRO A 14 -0.13 5.79 -4.47
N VAL A 15 0.69 4.75 -4.42
CA VAL A 15 2.03 4.77 -3.81
C VAL A 15 3.04 4.12 -4.74
N ASP A 16 4.24 4.67 -4.76
CA ASP A 16 5.43 4.14 -5.41
C ASP A 16 6.64 4.33 -4.49
N ALA A 17 7.87 4.26 -5.00
CA ALA A 17 9.08 4.45 -4.18
C ALA A 17 9.18 5.84 -3.50
N GLY A 18 8.31 6.78 -3.85
CA GLY A 18 8.27 8.14 -3.35
C GLY A 18 9.28 9.06 -4.05
N ARG A 19 9.30 10.33 -3.64
CA ARG A 19 10.18 11.41 -4.11
C ARG A 19 11.54 11.36 -3.42
N ARG A 20 12.22 10.22 -3.50
CA ARG A 20 13.52 10.02 -2.84
C ARG A 20 14.53 11.07 -3.29
N GLY A 21 15.27 11.63 -2.32
CA GLY A 21 16.29 12.65 -2.57
C GLY A 21 15.76 14.06 -2.78
N GLN A 22 14.44 14.30 -2.79
CA GLN A 22 13.85 15.62 -3.10
C GLN A 22 13.64 16.50 -1.86
N LEU A 23 13.98 16.02 -0.66
CA LEU A 23 13.78 16.76 0.60
C LEU A 23 14.52 18.11 0.62
N HIS A 24 15.68 18.20 -0.04
CA HIS A 24 16.45 19.45 -0.14
C HIS A 24 15.70 20.58 -0.89
N GLN A 25 14.68 20.23 -1.69
CA GLN A 25 13.79 21.18 -2.38
C GLN A 25 12.49 21.42 -1.60
N GLY A 26 12.34 20.84 -0.41
CA GLY A 26 11.14 20.98 0.43
C GLY A 26 10.01 19.99 0.13
N PHE A 27 10.19 19.06 -0.82
CA PHE A 27 9.19 18.03 -1.11
C PHE A 27 9.24 16.88 -0.11
N CYS A 28 8.07 16.45 0.38
CA CYS A 28 7.96 15.21 1.14
C CYS A 28 8.32 14.00 0.27
N GLN A 29 9.05 13.04 0.85
CA GLN A 29 9.35 11.78 0.18
C GLN A 29 8.07 10.99 -0.14
N SER A 30 7.09 10.94 0.78
CA SER A 30 5.91 10.07 0.65
C SER A 30 6.32 8.59 0.41
N GLY A 31 5.48 7.82 -0.30
CA GLY A 31 5.67 6.40 -0.57
C GLY A 31 4.85 5.52 0.38
N PRO A 32 5.01 4.19 0.28
CA PRO A 32 4.27 3.24 1.11
C PRO A 32 4.69 3.34 2.57
N LEU A 33 3.74 3.20 3.49
CA LEU A 33 4.02 3.13 4.92
C LEU A 33 4.77 1.84 5.31
N ASP A 34 4.34 0.70 4.76
CA ASP A 34 4.98 -0.61 4.88
C ASP A 34 5.67 -0.95 3.54
N LEU A 35 6.96 -0.61 3.47
CA LEU A 35 7.80 -0.88 2.31
C LEU A 35 7.91 -2.37 1.98
N TYR A 36 7.82 -3.24 2.99
CA TYR A 36 7.98 -4.68 2.81
C TYR A 36 6.76 -5.27 2.10
N ALA A 37 5.56 -4.99 2.62
CA ALA A 37 4.30 -5.41 1.99
C ALA A 37 4.16 -4.85 0.57
N PHE A 38 4.47 -3.56 0.37
CA PHE A 38 4.45 -2.93 -0.96
C PHE A 38 5.41 -3.62 -1.95
N SER A 39 6.63 -3.93 -1.52
CA SER A 39 7.65 -4.52 -2.38
C SER A 39 7.26 -5.94 -2.79
N LEU A 40 6.72 -6.71 -1.86
CA LEU A 40 6.29 -8.08 -2.14
C LEU A 40 5.00 -8.15 -2.96
N ALA A 41 4.07 -7.19 -2.81
CA ALA A 41 2.92 -7.09 -3.72
C ALA A 41 3.39 -6.89 -5.17
N ASN A 42 4.31 -5.96 -5.38
CA ASN A 42 4.90 -5.75 -6.71
C ASN A 42 5.62 -7.01 -7.21
N LEU A 43 6.41 -7.66 -6.35
CA LEU A 43 7.12 -8.88 -6.72
C LEU A 43 6.13 -9.97 -7.15
N LEU A 44 5.06 -10.23 -6.42
CA LEU A 44 4.03 -11.22 -6.79
C LEU A 44 3.35 -10.89 -8.14
N CYS A 45 3.40 -9.65 -8.60
CA CYS A 45 2.86 -9.23 -9.90
C CYS A 45 3.87 -9.27 -11.05
N GLY A 46 5.12 -9.70 -10.83
CA GLY A 46 6.13 -9.71 -11.90
C GLY A 46 6.99 -8.45 -12.00
N GLN A 47 6.94 -7.54 -11.01
CA GLN A 47 7.51 -6.20 -11.12
C GLN A 47 8.20 -5.72 -9.85
N GLN A 48 8.96 -4.64 -9.95
CA GLN A 48 9.62 -4.00 -8.80
C GLN A 48 9.34 -2.51 -8.81
N GLY A 49 8.83 -1.98 -7.70
CA GLY A 49 8.66 -0.54 -7.49
C GLY A 49 7.64 0.15 -8.41
N ALA A 50 6.80 -0.61 -9.11
CA ALA A 50 5.70 -0.04 -9.88
C ALA A 50 4.63 0.54 -8.93
N THR A 51 3.83 1.46 -9.46
CA THR A 51 2.79 2.11 -8.66
C THR A 51 1.74 1.09 -8.24
N ALA A 52 1.49 1.02 -6.94
CA ALA A 52 0.44 0.21 -6.33
C ALA A 52 -0.58 1.12 -5.65
N ILE A 53 -1.69 0.55 -5.19
CA ILE A 53 -2.67 1.26 -4.36
C ILE A 53 -2.44 0.89 -2.91
N GLU A 54 -2.13 1.87 -2.07
CA GLU A 54 -2.19 1.73 -0.62
C GLU A 54 -3.59 2.10 -0.15
N PHE A 55 -4.21 1.25 0.66
CA PHE A 55 -5.57 1.49 1.14
C PHE A 55 -5.79 1.05 2.59
N ILE A 56 -6.85 1.62 3.19
CA ILE A 56 -7.35 1.32 4.53
C ILE A 56 -8.85 1.00 4.43
N GLY A 57 -9.29 0.00 5.19
CA GLY A 57 -10.66 -0.51 5.14
C GLY A 57 -10.85 -1.49 3.99
N GLY A 58 -12.09 -1.66 3.54
CA GLY A 58 -12.40 -2.49 2.39
C GLY A 58 -12.16 -1.78 1.05
N LEU A 59 -11.88 -2.59 0.03
CA LEU A 59 -11.65 -2.16 -1.35
C LEU A 59 -12.40 -3.08 -2.32
N GLY A 60 -13.01 -2.52 -3.35
CA GLY A 60 -13.60 -3.26 -4.45
C GLY A 60 -13.11 -2.72 -5.78
N VAL A 61 -12.69 -3.60 -6.67
CA VAL A 61 -12.21 -3.24 -8.02
C VAL A 61 -12.73 -4.20 -9.08
N GLU A 62 -13.05 -3.67 -10.25
CA GLU A 62 -13.47 -4.42 -11.44
C GLU A 62 -12.44 -4.24 -12.56
N PHE A 63 -12.13 -5.33 -13.26
CA PHE A 63 -11.09 -5.36 -14.29
C PHE A 63 -11.69 -5.37 -15.69
N THR A 64 -11.24 -4.49 -16.58
CA THR A 64 -11.72 -4.44 -17.98
C THR A 64 -11.01 -5.44 -18.91
N ALA A 65 -9.94 -6.09 -18.46
CA ALA A 65 -9.15 -7.07 -19.20
C ALA A 65 -8.52 -8.10 -18.24
N PRO A 66 -8.06 -9.26 -18.73
CA PRO A 66 -7.32 -10.20 -17.91
C PRO A 66 -6.04 -9.58 -17.33
N ALA A 67 -5.73 -9.87 -16.07
CA ALA A 67 -4.57 -9.35 -15.37
C ALA A 67 -4.09 -10.27 -14.24
N VAL A 68 -2.93 -9.95 -13.69
CA VAL A 68 -2.42 -10.56 -12.45
C VAL A 68 -2.36 -9.49 -11.38
N VAL A 69 -2.97 -9.75 -10.23
CA VAL A 69 -2.95 -8.86 -9.07
C VAL A 69 -2.39 -9.56 -7.85
N SER A 70 -2.05 -8.80 -6.83
CA SER A 70 -1.77 -9.33 -5.50
C SER A 70 -2.23 -8.35 -4.44
N VAL A 71 -2.63 -8.88 -3.28
CA VAL A 71 -2.97 -8.10 -2.11
C VAL A 71 -2.07 -8.52 -0.96
N THR A 72 -1.36 -7.57 -0.38
CA THR A 72 -0.51 -7.76 0.80
C THR A 72 -0.88 -6.78 1.91
N GLY A 73 -0.25 -6.96 3.08
CA GLY A 73 -0.59 -6.27 4.32
C GLY A 73 -1.22 -7.23 5.32
N PRO A 74 -1.99 -6.70 6.29
CA PRO A 74 -2.67 -7.51 7.29
C PRO A 74 -3.63 -8.53 6.69
N ALA A 75 -3.98 -9.54 7.49
CA ALA A 75 -4.92 -10.56 7.08
C ALA A 75 -6.32 -9.96 6.83
N ALA A 76 -6.82 -10.13 5.61
CA ALA A 76 -8.14 -9.71 5.17
C ALA A 76 -8.78 -10.83 4.34
N GLU A 77 -10.11 -10.87 4.35
CA GLU A 77 -10.87 -11.75 3.44
C GLU A 77 -10.83 -11.14 2.04
N ILE A 78 -10.36 -11.92 1.07
CA ILE A 78 -10.27 -11.51 -0.33
C ILE A 78 -11.16 -12.44 -1.14
N THR A 79 -12.04 -11.87 -1.96
CA THR A 79 -12.87 -12.63 -2.90
C THR A 79 -12.71 -12.15 -4.32
N LEU A 80 -12.75 -13.08 -5.28
CA LEU A 80 -12.88 -12.83 -6.71
C LEU A 80 -14.19 -13.46 -7.17
N ASP A 81 -15.18 -12.66 -7.55
CA ASP A 81 -16.56 -13.11 -7.87
C ASP A 81 -17.13 -14.10 -6.83
N ASN A 82 -16.92 -13.80 -5.53
CA ASN A 82 -17.30 -14.61 -4.36
C ASN A 82 -16.46 -15.88 -4.09
N GLN A 83 -15.41 -16.15 -4.86
CA GLN A 83 -14.45 -17.21 -4.54
C GLN A 83 -13.37 -16.68 -3.60
N LEU A 84 -13.08 -17.38 -2.51
CA LEU A 84 -12.08 -16.97 -1.53
C LEU A 84 -10.66 -17.13 -2.07
N HIS A 85 -9.83 -16.11 -1.84
CA HIS A 85 -8.40 -16.11 -2.11
C HIS A 85 -7.61 -15.75 -0.85
N GLN A 86 -6.41 -16.30 -0.75
CA GLN A 86 -5.43 -15.89 0.25
C GLN A 86 -4.76 -14.56 -0.16
N SER A 87 -4.32 -13.78 0.82
CA SER A 87 -3.38 -12.67 0.60
C SER A 87 -1.97 -13.20 0.35
N TRP A 88 -1.03 -12.32 -0.01
CA TRP A 88 0.38 -12.67 -0.25
C TRP A 88 0.61 -13.71 -1.36
N GLN A 89 -0.26 -13.71 -2.37
CA GLN A 89 -0.16 -14.53 -3.58
C GLN A 89 -0.60 -13.75 -4.82
N SER A 90 -0.18 -14.23 -5.98
CA SER A 90 -0.62 -13.80 -7.29
C SER A 90 -2.02 -14.35 -7.58
N ILE A 91 -2.94 -13.46 -7.95
CA ILE A 91 -4.34 -13.78 -8.28
C ILE A 91 -4.54 -13.44 -9.75
N GLN A 92 -4.89 -14.46 -10.54
CA GLN A 92 -5.28 -14.28 -11.94
C GLN A 92 -6.72 -13.78 -11.99
N VAL A 93 -6.96 -12.69 -12.71
CA VAL A 93 -8.30 -12.13 -12.92
C VAL A 93 -8.62 -12.08 -14.41
N ASN A 94 -9.87 -12.33 -14.76
CA ASN A 94 -10.39 -12.19 -16.12
C ASN A 94 -11.11 -10.85 -16.28
N ALA A 95 -11.37 -10.46 -17.53
CA ALA A 95 -12.20 -9.30 -17.82
C ALA A 95 -13.61 -9.47 -17.21
N GLY A 96 -14.12 -8.40 -16.60
CA GLY A 96 -15.43 -8.32 -15.95
C GLY A 96 -15.46 -8.88 -14.53
N GLN A 97 -14.38 -9.51 -14.04
CA GLN A 97 -14.36 -10.02 -12.66
C GLN A 97 -14.17 -8.90 -11.65
N GLN A 98 -14.70 -9.12 -10.45
CA GLN A 98 -14.60 -8.20 -9.33
C GLN A 98 -13.79 -8.80 -8.18
N LEU A 99 -12.73 -8.09 -7.79
CA LEU A 99 -11.97 -8.37 -6.57
C LEU A 99 -12.49 -7.52 -5.43
N ILE A 100 -12.82 -8.14 -4.31
CA ILE A 100 -13.25 -7.48 -3.08
C ILE A 100 -12.29 -7.87 -1.95
N VAL A 101 -11.78 -6.87 -1.25
CA VAL A 101 -11.03 -7.02 -0.01
C VAL A 101 -11.89 -6.49 1.13
N ALA A 102 -12.23 -7.34 2.08
CA ALA A 102 -12.94 -6.94 3.29
C ALA A 102 -12.01 -6.15 4.24
N PRO A 103 -12.55 -5.28 5.10
CA PRO A 103 -11.74 -4.63 6.13
C PRO A 103 -11.03 -5.67 7.02
N ALA A 104 -9.72 -5.50 7.23
CA ALA A 104 -8.98 -6.32 8.18
C ALA A 104 -9.41 -6.05 9.63
N ARG A 105 -9.34 -7.09 10.47
CA ARG A 105 -9.61 -6.97 11.92
C ARG A 105 -8.43 -6.41 12.69
N ILE A 106 -7.21 -6.67 12.22
CA ILE A 106 -5.94 -6.30 12.84
C ILE A 106 -5.08 -5.66 11.76
N GLY A 107 -4.30 -4.63 12.10
CA GLY A 107 -3.54 -3.83 11.14
C GLY A 107 -4.43 -2.91 10.29
N SER A 108 -3.82 -2.08 9.42
CA SER A 108 -4.58 -1.07 8.67
C SER A 108 -4.21 -0.92 7.19
N LYS A 109 -2.92 -1.04 6.84
CA LYS A 109 -2.43 -0.72 5.49
C LYS A 109 -2.33 -1.96 4.61
N HIS A 110 -3.09 -1.96 3.53
CA HIS A 110 -3.00 -2.99 2.50
C HIS A 110 -2.45 -2.39 1.20
N TYR A 111 -1.90 -3.27 0.37
CA TYR A 111 -1.37 -2.90 -0.94
C TYR A 111 -2.01 -3.78 -2.00
N LEU A 112 -2.68 -3.15 -2.96
CA LEU A 112 -3.08 -3.80 -4.21
C LEU A 112 -2.06 -3.46 -5.29
N ALA A 113 -1.33 -4.47 -5.74
CA ALA A 113 -0.48 -4.36 -6.92
C ALA A 113 -1.15 -5.07 -8.10
N ILE A 114 -0.80 -4.62 -9.30
CA ILE A 114 -1.24 -5.20 -10.56
C ILE A 114 -0.07 -5.27 -11.51
N GLN A 115 0.03 -6.34 -12.28
CA GLN A 115 1.04 -6.47 -13.33
C GLN A 115 0.97 -5.29 -14.31
N GLY A 116 2.11 -4.62 -14.49
CA GLY A 116 2.27 -3.37 -15.22
C GLY A 116 2.25 -2.13 -14.35
N GLY A 117 1.57 -2.20 -13.20
CA GLY A 117 1.39 -1.08 -12.29
C GLY A 117 0.33 -0.09 -12.75
N PHE A 118 -0.21 0.64 -11.79
CA PHE A 118 -1.22 1.65 -12.07
C PHE A 118 -0.59 2.93 -12.64
N GLU A 119 -1.21 3.49 -13.67
CA GLU A 119 -0.78 4.75 -14.27
C GLU A 119 -1.42 5.93 -13.56
N PHE A 120 -0.57 6.85 -13.11
CA PHE A 120 -0.95 8.08 -12.43
C PHE A 120 -0.04 9.22 -12.88
N PRO A 121 -0.53 10.48 -12.81
CA PRO A 121 0.33 11.65 -12.97
C PRO A 121 1.50 11.61 -11.98
N ARG A 122 2.70 11.89 -12.49
CA ARG A 122 3.92 11.94 -11.67
C ARG A 122 4.35 13.38 -11.46
N VAL A 123 4.59 13.75 -10.20
CA VAL A 123 5.14 15.05 -9.83
C VAL A 123 6.45 14.84 -9.09
N VAL A 124 7.52 15.45 -9.60
CA VAL A 124 8.91 15.24 -9.14
C VAL A 124 9.26 13.74 -9.11
N GLY A 125 8.96 13.05 -10.21
CA GLY A 125 9.32 11.65 -10.43
C GLY A 125 8.42 10.59 -9.76
N SER A 126 7.43 10.99 -8.94
CA SER A 126 6.61 10.08 -8.15
C SER A 126 5.11 10.28 -8.34
N ALA A 127 4.37 9.18 -8.36
CA ALA A 127 2.91 9.11 -8.34
C ALA A 127 2.32 9.21 -6.92
N SER A 128 3.15 9.04 -5.88
CA SER A 128 2.70 9.03 -4.49
C SER A 128 2.04 10.34 -4.08
N MET A 129 0.88 10.27 -3.44
CA MET A 129 0.16 11.48 -3.03
C MET A 129 0.80 12.17 -1.82
N VAL A 130 0.60 13.49 -1.70
CA VAL A 130 0.86 14.26 -0.48
C VAL A 130 -0.29 15.24 -0.27
N LYS A 131 -1.18 14.94 0.67
CA LYS A 131 -2.39 15.75 0.94
C LYS A 131 -2.06 17.21 1.27
N ARG A 132 -1.03 17.43 2.10
CA ARG A 132 -0.61 18.78 2.54
C ARG A 132 -0.19 19.68 1.38
N GLU A 133 0.48 19.11 0.40
CA GLU A 133 1.06 19.82 -0.75
C GLU A 133 0.18 19.72 -2.00
N GLN A 134 -0.96 19.02 -1.91
CA GLN A 134 -1.89 18.75 -3.03
C GLN A 134 -1.20 18.08 -4.23
N LEU A 135 -0.24 17.19 -3.96
CA LEU A 135 0.54 16.51 -4.99
C LEU A 135 0.04 15.09 -5.23
N GLY A 136 0.09 14.64 -6.48
CA GLY A 136 -0.27 13.26 -6.87
C GLY A 136 -1.76 12.98 -6.77
N GLY A 137 -2.12 11.70 -6.81
CA GLY A 137 -3.52 11.27 -6.99
C GLY A 137 -3.96 11.30 -8.45
N LEU A 138 -5.18 10.85 -8.72
CA LEU A 138 -5.70 10.64 -10.08
C LEU A 138 -5.70 11.92 -10.93
N HIS A 139 -6.00 13.06 -10.30
CA HIS A 139 -6.10 14.36 -10.97
C HIS A 139 -4.99 15.33 -10.57
N ASN A 140 -3.92 14.81 -9.93
CA ASN A 140 -2.83 15.63 -9.40
C ASN A 140 -3.29 16.75 -8.45
N ASP A 141 -4.29 16.48 -7.60
CA ASP A 141 -4.86 17.40 -6.63
C ASP A 141 -4.63 16.95 -5.17
N GLY A 142 -3.80 15.92 -4.99
CA GLY A 142 -3.50 15.33 -3.69
C GLY A 142 -4.75 14.83 -2.97
N LYS A 143 -5.73 14.29 -3.71
CA LYS A 143 -6.89 13.60 -3.15
C LYS A 143 -6.80 12.07 -3.32
N PRO A 144 -7.37 11.31 -2.37
CA PRO A 144 -7.47 9.86 -2.51
C PRO A 144 -8.47 9.49 -3.62
N LEU A 145 -8.36 8.25 -4.10
CA LEU A 145 -9.33 7.62 -4.97
C LEU A 145 -10.68 7.47 -4.25
N LYS A 146 -11.75 7.42 -5.03
CA LYS A 146 -13.12 7.19 -4.60
C LYS A 146 -13.78 6.11 -5.46
N ALA A 147 -14.89 5.57 -4.97
CA ALA A 147 -15.72 4.69 -5.78
C ALA A 147 -16.20 5.43 -7.06
N GLY A 148 -16.17 4.73 -8.17
CA GLY A 148 -16.44 5.25 -9.51
C GLY A 148 -15.20 5.72 -10.26
N ASP A 149 -14.05 5.88 -9.61
CA ASP A 149 -12.82 6.24 -10.30
C ASP A 149 -12.32 5.08 -11.18
N GLU A 150 -11.73 5.42 -12.31
CA GLU A 150 -11.14 4.47 -13.26
C GLU A 150 -9.67 4.83 -13.48
N VAL A 151 -8.80 3.82 -13.37
CA VAL A 151 -7.35 3.98 -13.45
C VAL A 151 -6.80 3.07 -14.53
N VAL A 152 -6.00 3.65 -15.42
CA VAL A 152 -5.32 2.90 -16.48
C VAL A 152 -4.17 2.08 -15.88
N VAL A 153 -3.92 0.91 -16.45
CA VAL A 153 -2.79 0.05 -16.09
C VAL A 153 -1.86 -0.05 -17.28
N ALA A 154 -0.57 0.10 -17.01
CA ALA A 154 0.46 0.12 -18.04
C ALA A 154 0.52 -1.22 -18.76
N SER A 155 0.76 -1.17 -20.08
CA SER A 155 0.97 -2.37 -20.88
C SER A 155 2.32 -3.00 -20.55
N VAL A 156 2.36 -4.33 -20.44
CA VAL A 156 3.60 -5.07 -20.12
C VAL A 156 3.97 -5.98 -21.29
N ALA A 157 5.24 -5.91 -21.72
CA ALA A 157 5.75 -6.74 -22.81
C ALA A 157 6.15 -8.17 -22.36
N SER A 158 6.49 -8.38 -21.08
CA SER A 158 6.70 -9.71 -20.51
C SER A 158 6.77 -9.65 -18.98
N ALA A 159 6.08 -10.55 -18.30
CA ALA A 159 6.24 -10.75 -16.87
C ALA A 159 7.39 -11.72 -16.57
N GLN A 160 8.22 -11.42 -15.58
CA GLN A 160 9.10 -12.44 -15.02
C GLN A 160 8.27 -13.48 -14.28
N LYS A 161 8.59 -14.77 -14.47
CA LYS A 161 7.94 -15.87 -13.76
C LYS A 161 8.42 -15.85 -12.30
N LEU A 162 7.57 -15.39 -11.41
CA LEU A 162 7.81 -15.31 -9.97
C LEU A 162 6.96 -16.35 -9.23
N PRO A 163 7.29 -16.70 -7.98
CA PRO A 163 6.49 -17.65 -7.21
C PRO A 163 5.05 -17.14 -7.04
N ASP A 164 4.08 -18.03 -7.25
CA ASP A 164 2.65 -17.71 -7.20
C ASP A 164 2.20 -17.30 -5.78
N ALA A 165 2.93 -17.70 -4.74
CA ALA A 165 2.64 -17.37 -3.36
C ALA A 165 3.92 -17.15 -2.55
N LEU A 166 3.85 -16.24 -1.58
CA LEU A 166 4.93 -16.04 -0.62
C LEU A 166 4.93 -17.18 0.43
N PRO A 167 6.08 -17.76 0.78
CA PRO A 167 6.20 -18.67 1.92
C PRO A 167 5.69 -18.02 3.22
N ALA A 168 4.94 -18.78 4.02
CA ALA A 168 4.33 -18.27 5.26
C ALA A 168 5.34 -17.66 6.25
N GLN A 169 6.59 -18.15 6.27
CA GLN A 169 7.63 -17.61 7.16
C GLN A 169 8.09 -16.19 6.78
N LEU A 170 7.78 -15.75 5.56
CA LEU A 170 8.11 -14.40 5.08
C LEU A 170 6.93 -13.43 5.23
N ILE A 171 5.76 -13.90 5.66
CA ILE A 171 4.61 -13.03 5.93
C ILE A 171 4.81 -12.39 7.31
N PRO A 172 4.77 -11.05 7.44
CA PRO A 172 4.94 -10.38 8.72
C PRO A 172 3.80 -10.70 9.68
N ASP A 173 4.12 -10.70 10.98
CA ASP A 173 3.09 -10.70 12.02
C ASP A 173 2.56 -9.28 12.23
N TYR A 174 1.25 -9.13 12.14
CA TYR A 174 0.54 -7.86 12.30
C TYR A 174 -0.11 -7.70 13.68
N GLN A 175 0.18 -8.57 14.66
CA GLN A 175 -0.34 -8.42 16.02
C GLN A 175 -0.03 -7.03 16.62
N PRO A 176 -0.94 -6.49 17.46
CA PRO A 176 -0.84 -5.13 17.98
C PRO A 176 0.20 -4.94 19.10
N ASP A 177 0.85 -6.01 19.58
CA ASP A 177 1.86 -5.99 20.65
C ASP A 177 3.30 -5.81 20.14
N ALA A 178 3.46 -5.37 18.89
CA ALA A 178 4.74 -5.14 18.26
C ALA A 178 5.58 -4.10 19.02
N ARG A 179 6.81 -4.50 19.37
CA ARG A 179 7.80 -3.60 19.99
C ARG A 179 8.51 -2.79 18.93
N VAL A 180 8.51 -1.47 19.08
CA VAL A 180 9.24 -0.56 18.19
C VAL A 180 10.61 -0.27 18.77
N GLY A 181 11.66 -0.61 18.01
CA GLY A 181 13.04 -0.29 18.38
C GLY A 181 13.32 1.22 18.27
N LEU A 182 14.04 1.77 19.24
CA LEU A 182 14.47 3.17 19.24
C LEU A 182 15.99 3.26 19.12
N VAL A 183 16.46 4.21 18.32
CA VAL A 183 17.88 4.59 18.23
C VAL A 183 18.00 6.01 18.78
N PRO A 184 18.82 6.26 19.82
CA PRO A 184 19.01 7.61 20.35
C PRO A 184 19.52 8.58 19.28
N GLY A 185 18.79 9.69 19.11
CA GLY A 185 19.17 10.77 18.21
C GLY A 185 19.94 11.89 18.91
N TYR A 186 20.23 12.97 18.17
CA TYR A 186 20.99 14.13 18.67
C TYR A 186 20.38 14.80 19.90
N GLN A 187 19.05 14.74 20.07
CA GLN A 187 18.33 15.34 21.21
C GLN A 187 18.18 14.39 22.40
N HIS A 188 18.91 13.26 22.47
CA HIS A 188 18.72 12.28 23.55
C HIS A 188 18.90 12.87 24.95
N ASP A 189 19.79 13.86 25.09
CA ASP A 189 20.11 14.52 26.37
C ASP A 189 19.01 15.46 26.87
N TRP A 190 17.97 15.71 26.07
CA TRP A 190 16.80 16.47 26.51
C TRP A 190 15.91 15.67 27.46
N LEU A 191 16.06 14.35 27.46
CA LEU A 191 15.36 13.44 28.37
C LEU A 191 16.29 13.06 29.53
N SER A 192 15.82 13.28 30.75
CA SER A 192 16.47 12.76 31.96
C SER A 192 16.51 11.22 31.94
N PRO A 193 17.40 10.59 32.72
CA PRO A 193 17.44 9.13 32.83
C PRO A 193 16.09 8.49 33.18
N LEU A 194 15.29 9.14 34.04
CA LEU A 194 13.95 8.68 34.40
C LEU A 194 12.97 8.73 33.22
N GLN A 195 13.07 9.76 32.38
CA GLN A 195 12.23 9.88 31.19
C GLN A 195 12.61 8.84 30.13
N TRP A 196 13.89 8.52 29.97
CA TRP A 196 14.34 7.40 29.13
C TRP A 196 13.80 6.06 29.61
N GLN A 197 13.86 5.79 30.92
CA GLN A 197 13.28 4.58 31.50
C GLN A 197 11.78 4.51 31.26
N ARG A 198 11.06 5.62 31.39
CA ARG A 198 9.63 5.68 31.06
C ARG A 198 9.41 5.40 29.58
N LEU A 199 10.16 6.03 28.68
CA LEU A 199 10.04 5.85 27.24
C LEU A 199 10.22 4.40 26.79
N LEU A 200 11.19 3.70 27.37
CA LEU A 200 11.53 2.33 26.94
C LEU A 200 10.67 1.25 27.59
N ASN A 201 10.08 1.53 28.75
CA ASN A 201 9.39 0.53 29.57
C ASN A 201 7.89 0.81 29.79
N SER A 202 7.33 1.83 29.13
CA SER A 202 5.89 2.09 29.18
C SER A 202 5.19 1.59 27.93
N GLU A 203 3.92 1.25 28.08
CA GLU A 203 3.02 1.03 26.95
C GLU A 203 2.48 2.38 26.46
N TYR A 204 2.40 2.53 25.14
CA TYR A 204 1.92 3.74 24.48
C TYR A 204 0.72 3.42 23.60
N THR A 205 -0.37 4.16 23.78
CA THR A 205 -1.58 4.02 22.97
C THR A 205 -1.56 5.00 21.81
N ILE A 206 -1.86 4.51 20.60
CA ILE A 206 -2.04 5.36 19.42
C ILE A 206 -3.29 6.23 19.64
N THR A 207 -3.11 7.55 19.64
CA THR A 207 -4.24 8.48 19.69
C THR A 207 -5.00 8.46 18.36
N PRO A 208 -6.35 8.44 18.39
CA PRO A 208 -7.14 8.62 17.17
C PRO A 208 -6.77 9.94 16.47
N PRO A 209 -6.88 10.02 15.13
CA PRO A 209 -6.73 11.28 14.42
C PRO A 209 -7.77 12.29 14.92
N VAL A 210 -7.33 13.52 15.21
CA VAL A 210 -8.14 14.67 15.60
C VAL A 210 -8.80 15.30 14.38
#